data_AF-A0A352J0J3-F1
#
_entry.id   AF-A0A352J0J3-F1
#
_cell.length_a   1.000
_cell.length_b   1.000
_cell.length_c   1.000
_cell.angle_alpha   90.00
_cell.angle_beta   90.00
_cell.angle_gamma   90.00
#
_symmetry.space_group_name_H-M   'P 1'
#
loop_
_entity.id
_entity.type
_entity.pdbx_description
1 polymer ?
#
loop_
_entity_poly.entity_id
_entity_poly.type
_entity_poly.pdbx_seq_one_letter_code
_entity_poly.pdbx_strand_id
1 'polypeptide(L)'
;MRFPLLRSNGWGRLPRFLLAGGVATLLHWLTMLVLIGWGLNAVLATATGATAGLLANYVGQHRYAFCSNLPHRIAFPRYLTGAALGWALN
;
A
#
# COMPACT_ATOMS: atom_id res chain seq x y z
N MET A 1 -4.63 -33.59 -9.23
CA MET A 1 -5.67 -33.11 -8.30
C MET A 1 -5.95 -31.65 -8.61
N ARG A 2 -7.14 -31.35 -9.14
CA ARG A 2 -7.56 -29.98 -9.48
C ARG A 2 -8.06 -29.32 -8.19
N PHE A 3 -7.34 -28.31 -7.71
CA PHE A 3 -7.78 -27.52 -6.56
C PHE A 3 -9.13 -26.85 -6.90
N PRO A 4 -10.19 -27.16 -6.15
CA PRO A 4 -11.50 -26.61 -6.44
C PRO A 4 -11.49 -25.11 -6.14
N LEU A 5 -11.85 -24.36 -7.18
CA LEU A 5 -12.53 -23.07 -7.17
C LEU A 5 -12.80 -22.51 -5.77
N LEU A 6 -11.83 -21.75 -5.22
CA LEU A 6 -12.12 -20.74 -4.22
C LEU A 6 -12.95 -19.65 -4.92
N ARG A 7 -14.27 -19.86 -4.89
CA ARG A 7 -15.29 -18.86 -5.18
C ARG A 7 -14.91 -17.61 -4.36
N SER A 8 -14.36 -16.61 -5.03
CA SER A 8 -13.83 -15.41 -4.37
C SER A 8 -14.99 -14.56 -3.88
N ASN A 9 -15.52 -14.87 -2.69
CA ASN A 9 -16.28 -13.91 -1.92
C ASN A 9 -15.38 -12.69 -1.71
N GLY A 10 -15.89 -11.47 -1.94
CA GLY A 10 -15.12 -10.22 -1.79
C GLY A 10 -14.40 -10.08 -0.43
N TRP A 11 -14.92 -10.78 0.58
CA TRP A 11 -14.38 -10.92 1.93
C TRP A 11 -12.98 -11.54 2.03
N GLY A 12 -12.51 -12.33 1.04
CA GLY A 12 -11.17 -12.90 1.07
C GLY A 12 -10.04 -11.90 0.76
N ARG A 13 -10.38 -10.78 0.11
CA ARG A 13 -9.40 -9.74 -0.29
C ARG A 13 -9.24 -8.65 0.76
N LEU A 14 -10.30 -8.36 1.50
CA LEU A 14 -10.29 -7.30 2.52
C LEU A 14 -9.21 -7.52 3.61
N PRO A 15 -9.03 -8.72 4.20
CA PRO A 15 -7.95 -8.94 5.16
C PRO A 15 -6.57 -8.71 4.56
N ARG A 16 -6.35 -9.15 3.31
CA ARG A 16 -5.06 -8.94 2.61
C ARG A 16 -4.81 -7.47 2.30
N PHE A 17 -5.87 -6.75 1.91
CA PHE A 17 -5.85 -5.30 1.70
C PHE A 17 -5.48 -4.57 2.99
N LEU A 18 -6.11 -4.93 4.11
CA LEU A 18 -5.84 -4.32 5.41
C LEU A 18 -4.44 -4.65 5.91
N LEU A 19 -3.97 -5.89 5.74
CA LEU A 19 -2.61 -6.29 6.10
C LEU A 19 -1.56 -5.53 5.27
N ALA A 20 -1.74 -5.45 3.95
CA ALA A 20 -0.84 -4.70 3.08
C ALA A 20 -0.82 -3.20 3.45
N GLY A 21 -2.00 -2.61 3.70
CA GLY A 21 -2.11 -1.24 4.17
C GLY A 21 -1.44 -1.01 5.53
N GLY A 22 -1.68 -1.89 6.51
CA GLY A 22 -1.07 -1.80 7.83
C GLY A 22 0.45 -1.92 7.81
N VAL A 23 1.00 -2.84 7.02
CA VAL A 23 2.46 -2.96 6.81
C VAL A 23 3.03 -1.70 6.18
N ALA A 24 2.34 -1.13 5.19
CA ALA A 24 2.76 0.11 4.56
C ALA A 24 2.73 1.32 5.51
N THR A 25 1.71 1.41 6.37
CA THR A 25 1.65 2.42 7.43
C THR A 25 2.82 2.25 8.40
N LEU A 26 3.10 1.04 8.88
CA LEU A 26 4.26 0.78 9.74
C LEU A 26 5.57 1.20 9.05
N LEU A 27 5.73 0.90 7.77
CA LEU A 27 6.92 1.31 7.01
C LEU A 27 7.05 2.83 6.91
N HIS A 28 5.95 3.55 6.68
CA HIS A 28 5.93 5.02 6.71
C HIS A 28 6.46 5.55 8.04
N TRP A 29 5.90 5.07 9.14
CA TRP A 29 6.26 5.54 10.49
C TRP A 29 7.70 5.18 10.84
N LEU A 30 8.16 3.97 10.55
CA LEU A 30 9.54 3.55 10.81
C LEU A 30 10.54 4.37 9.99
N THR A 31 10.23 4.62 8.71
CA THR A 31 11.09 5.44 7.84
C THR A 31 11.16 6.88 8.38
N MET A 32 10.01 7.47 8.70
CA MET A 32 9.94 8.81 9.28
C MET A 32 10.70 8.89 10.61
N LEU A 33 10.54 7.91 11.50
CA LEU A 33 11.21 7.84 12.80
C LEU A 33 12.73 7.80 12.63
N VAL A 34 13.24 6.95 11.74
CA VAL A 34 14.69 6.83 11.47
C VAL A 34 15.24 8.14 10.90
N LEU A 35 14.55 8.76 9.95
CA LEU A 35 14.99 10.02 9.33
C LEU A 35 15.00 11.18 10.35
N ILE A 36 13.97 11.30 11.18
CA ILE A 36 13.95 12.28 12.27
C ILE A 36 15.09 12.00 13.27
N GLY A 37 15.34 10.73 13.59
CA GLY A 37 16.46 10.32 14.45
C GLY A 37 17.84 10.70 13.88
N TRP A 38 17.96 10.82 12.56
CA TRP A 38 19.15 11.35 11.88
C TRP A 38 19.17 12.87 11.72
N GLY A 39 18.21 13.58 12.32
CA GLY A 39 18.15 15.05 12.32
C GLY A 39 17.49 15.65 11.08
N LEU A 40 16.83 14.84 10.24
CA LEU A 40 16.02 15.40 9.16
C LEU A 40 14.80 16.14 9.72
N ASN A 41 14.44 17.24 9.06
CA ASN A 41 13.21 17.96 9.34
C ASN A 41 11.98 17.02 9.21
N ALA A 42 11.00 17.21 10.09
CA ALA A 42 9.82 16.35 10.17
C ALA A 42 8.97 16.31 8.89
N VAL A 43 8.86 17.43 8.16
CA VAL A 43 8.16 17.54 6.86
C VAL A 43 8.84 16.68 5.80
N LEU A 44 10.17 16.77 5.67
CA LEU A 44 10.92 15.94 4.72
C LEU A 44 10.85 14.46 5.11
N ALA A 45 11.02 14.16 6.40
CA ALA A 45 10.94 12.79 6.91
C ALA A 45 9.55 12.16 6.67
N THR A 46 8.46 12.90 6.91
CA THR A 46 7.11 12.39 6.66
C THR A 46 6.83 12.23 5.17
N ALA A 47 7.30 13.15 4.31
CA ALA A 47 7.12 13.04 2.87
C ALA A 47 7.85 11.81 2.29
N THR A 48 9.08 11.56 2.74
CA THR A 48 9.85 10.37 2.36
C THR A 48 9.18 9.10 2.88
N GLY A 49 8.77 9.08 4.16
CA GLY A 49 8.04 7.96 4.74
C GLY A 49 6.73 7.68 4.01
N ALA A 50 5.97 8.72 3.62
CA ALA A 50 4.70 8.58 2.91
C ALA A 50 4.90 8.01 1.52
N THR A 51 5.95 8.45 0.84
CA THR A 51 6.33 7.90 -0.47
C THR A 51 6.72 6.43 -0.35
N ALA A 52 7.55 6.06 0.63
CA ALA A 52 7.95 4.68 0.87
C ALA A 52 6.74 3.78 1.20
N GLY A 53 5.86 4.24 2.11
CA GLY A 53 4.62 3.56 2.46
C GLY A 53 3.68 3.40 1.26
N LEU A 54 3.48 4.45 0.46
CA LEU A 54 2.63 4.41 -0.74
C LEU A 54 3.13 3.38 -1.76
N LEU A 55 4.44 3.35 -2.02
CA LEU A 55 5.03 2.37 -2.94
C LEU A 55 4.92 0.93 -2.42
N ALA A 56 5.19 0.72 -1.13
CA ALA A 56 5.04 -0.59 -0.50
C ALA A 56 3.58 -1.06 -0.52
N ASN A 57 2.64 -0.16 -0.22
CA ASN A 57 1.21 -0.44 -0.30
C ASN A 57 0.84 -0.78 -1.75
N TYR A 58 1.26 -0.01 -2.74
CA TYR A 58 1.00 -0.33 -4.15
C TYR A 58 1.45 -1.75 -4.51
N VAL A 59 2.69 -2.12 -4.15
CA VAL A 59 3.24 -3.46 -4.43
C VAL A 59 2.44 -4.54 -3.70
N GLY A 60 2.11 -4.33 -2.42
CA GLY A 60 1.30 -5.25 -1.62
C GLY A 60 -0.12 -5.43 -2.19
N GLN A 61 -0.76 -4.33 -2.60
CA GLN A 61 -2.08 -4.37 -3.20
C GLN A 61 -2.04 -5.07 -4.57
N HIS A 62 -1.07 -4.72 -5.42
CA HIS A 62 -0.93 -5.27 -6.76
C HIS A 62 -0.62 -6.77 -6.74
N ARG A 63 0.38 -7.21 -5.95
CA ARG A 63 0.87 -8.59 -5.97
C ARG A 63 0.17 -9.52 -4.98
N TYR A 64 -0.23 -9.04 -3.81
CA TYR A 64 -0.73 -9.88 -2.72
C TYR A 64 -2.24 -9.76 -2.49
N ALA A 65 -2.78 -8.54 -2.41
CA ALA A 65 -4.20 -8.36 -2.10
C ALA A 65 -5.11 -8.66 -3.31
N PHE A 66 -4.76 -8.10 -4.48
CA PHE A 66 -5.56 -8.22 -5.69
C PHE A 66 -4.97 -9.19 -6.72
N CYS A 67 -3.71 -9.60 -6.58
CA CYS A 67 -2.99 -10.47 -7.53
C CYS A 67 -3.22 -10.01 -8.99
N SER A 68 -3.04 -8.72 -9.24
CA SER A 68 -3.40 -8.09 -10.51
C SER A 68 -2.40 -8.43 -11.61
N ASN A 69 -2.92 -8.90 -12.76
CA ASN A 69 -2.12 -9.09 -13.97
C ASN A 69 -2.08 -7.83 -14.86
N LEU A 70 -2.65 -6.70 -14.40
CA LEU A 70 -2.63 -5.47 -15.16
C LEU A 70 -1.20 -4.89 -15.21
N PRO A 71 -0.77 -4.35 -16.37
CA PRO A 71 0.48 -3.62 -16.47
C PRO A 71 0.56 -2.48 -15.45
N HIS A 72 1.74 -2.26 -14.85
CA HIS A 72 1.94 -1.20 -13.86
C HIS A 72 1.58 0.20 -14.37
N ARG A 73 1.77 0.46 -15.67
CA ARG A 73 1.37 1.71 -16.33
C ARG A 73 -0.14 2.00 -16.25
N ILE A 74 -0.97 0.98 -16.07
CA ILE A 74 -2.43 1.10 -15.92
C ILE A 74 -2.82 0.99 -14.44
N ALA A 75 -2.23 0.03 -13.73
CA ALA A 75 -2.58 -0.25 -12.34
C ALA A 75 -2.11 0.85 -11.37
N PHE A 76 -0.92 1.42 -11.60
CA PHE A 76 -0.36 2.44 -10.71
C PHE A 76 -1.17 3.75 -10.71
N PRO A 77 -1.57 4.34 -11.86
CA PRO A 77 -2.45 5.52 -11.84
C PRO A 77 -3.78 5.27 -11.14
N ARG A 78 -4.41 4.11 -11.34
CA ARG A 78 -5.67 3.75 -10.67
C ARG A 78 -5.50 3.62 -9.16
N TYR A 79 -4.40 3.01 -8.73
CA TYR A 79 -4.05 2.96 -7.32
C TYR A 79 -3.84 4.36 -6.75
N LEU A 80 -3.10 5.22 -7.45
CA LEU A 80 -2.81 6.58 -7.02
C LEU A 80 -4.10 7.41 -6.90
N THR A 81 -5.04 7.28 -7.85
CA THR A 81 -6.35 7.94 -7.74
C THR A 81 -7.14 7.47 -6.52
N GLY A 82 -7.12 6.17 -6.22
CA GLY A 82 -7.79 5.63 -5.03
C GLY A 82 -7.14 6.09 -3.73
N ALA A 83 -5.80 6.10 -3.67
CA ALA A 83 -5.05 6.59 -2.53
C ALA A 83 -5.28 8.09 -2.30
N ALA A 84 -5.29 8.90 -3.36
CA ALA A 84 -5.58 10.34 -3.28
C ALA A 84 -7.00 10.62 -2.79
N LEU A 85 -8.00 9.87 -3.28
CA LEU A 85 -9.37 9.96 -2.78
C LEU A 85 -9.47 9.57 -1.31
N GLY A 86 -8.84 8.45 -0.94
CA GLY A 86 -8.80 8.01 0.46
C GLY A 86 -8.12 9.02 1.38
N TRP A 87 -7.06 9.68 0.91
CA TRP A 87 -6.38 10.73 1.65
C TRP A 87 -7.24 12.00 1.78
N ALA A 88 -7.95 12.39 0.73
CA ALA A 88 -8.84 13.56 0.76
C ALA A 88 -10.07 13.36 1.67
N LEU A 89 -10.46 12.11 1.92
CA LEU A 89 -11.58 11.76 2.80
C LEU A 89 -11.16 11.54 4.27
N ASN A 90 -9.85 11.45 4.55
CA ASN A 90 -9.29 11.25 5.88
C ASN A 90 -9.12 12.57 6.61
#